data_AF-A0A817FHC1-F1
#
_entry.id   AF-A0A817FHC1-F1
#
_cell.length_a   1.000
_cell.length_b   1.000
_cell.length_c   1.000
_cell.angle_alpha   90.00
_cell.angle_beta   90.00
_cell.angle_gamma   90.00
#
_symmetry.space_group_name_H-M   'P 1'
#
loop_
_entity.id
_entity.type
_entity.pdbx_description
1 polymer ?
#
loop_
_entity_poly.entity_id
_entity_poly.type
_entity_poly.pdbx_seq_one_letter_code
_entity_poly.pdbx_strand_id
1 'polypeptide(L)'
;MNKVISALFFLVATALAKPNDGIAKRIMDMRLMYPNQFDGRIVGGEEAEPNAFPYQLSLRTGGLLSYHFCGASIYDEKTAITAAHCCRNLPKNAKVVAGDHSQLSLEGFEQRIRVKSYVIHPDFGTSGVNNDICILHLEKPLKFNDKVAKIAMPDQDQEFEGEAVISGWGTTYSGAPPSFVLRWAKVNIVSKAECQNAYGSLLDDSMICAAAPVHECKTCDLMNGHHKMNHIEQSQVQLAL
;
A
#
# COMPACT_ATOMS: atom_id res chain seq x y z
N MET A 1 -12.70 32.33 73.07
CA MET A 1 -11.76 31.75 72.11
C MET A 1 -12.20 32.11 70.70
N ASN A 2 -11.47 33.06 70.10
CA ASN A 2 -11.18 33.34 68.67
C ASN A 2 -12.26 32.97 67.64
N LYS A 3 -13.02 33.92 67.03
CA LYS A 3 -12.62 34.89 66.00
C LYS A 3 -11.62 34.34 64.97
N VAL A 4 -12.05 34.17 63.71
CA VAL A 4 -11.67 34.97 62.53
C VAL A 4 -12.00 34.14 61.27
N ILE A 5 -12.96 34.66 60.49
CA ILE A 5 -13.07 34.40 59.06
C ILE A 5 -11.83 35.04 58.41
N SER A 6 -10.96 34.24 57.83
CA SER A 6 -9.90 34.73 56.94
C SER A 6 -10.04 34.00 55.62
N ALA A 7 -10.47 34.75 54.61
CA ALA A 7 -10.38 34.36 53.22
C ALA A 7 -8.90 34.19 52.84
N LEU A 8 -8.53 32.99 52.42
CA LEU A 8 -7.29 32.73 51.71
C LEU A 8 -7.66 32.06 50.39
N PHE A 9 -7.71 32.87 49.35
CA PHE A 9 -7.36 32.43 48.01
C PHE A 9 -5.98 31.76 48.10
N PHE A 10 -5.82 30.52 47.65
CA PHE A 10 -4.68 30.09 46.83
C PHE A 10 -4.89 28.65 46.31
N LEU A 11 -4.85 28.53 44.98
CA LEU A 11 -4.51 27.36 44.16
C LEU A 11 -5.30 26.05 44.37
N VAL A 12 -6.34 25.87 43.55
CA VAL A 12 -6.79 24.53 43.15
C VAL A 12 -5.71 23.94 42.23
N ALA A 13 -4.84 23.09 42.77
CA ALA A 13 -4.13 22.11 41.96
C ALA A 13 -5.10 20.95 41.70
N THR A 14 -5.72 20.93 40.52
CA THR A 14 -6.48 19.77 40.07
C THR A 14 -5.49 18.63 39.78
N ALA A 15 -5.48 17.62 40.64
CA ALA A 15 -4.88 16.33 40.31
C ALA A 15 -5.76 15.66 39.25
N LEU A 16 -5.53 16.01 37.99
CA LEU A 16 -5.98 15.19 36.86
C LEU A 16 -5.05 13.98 36.80
N ALA A 17 -5.54 12.83 37.25
CA ALA A 17 -4.92 11.55 36.94
C ALA A 17 -4.78 11.46 35.40
N LYS A 18 -3.54 11.51 34.91
CA LYS A 18 -3.25 11.33 33.49
C LYS A 18 -3.64 9.90 33.09
N PRO A 19 -4.41 9.71 32.00
CA PRO A 19 -4.68 8.40 31.46
C PRO A 19 -3.38 7.80 30.92
N ASN A 20 -3.03 6.62 31.45
CA ASN A 20 -1.82 5.83 31.22
C ASN A 20 -1.27 5.94 29.77
N ASP A 21 -0.19 6.70 29.64
CA ASP A 21 0.37 7.27 28.41
C ASP A 21 1.06 6.24 27.49
N GLY A 22 1.01 4.94 27.83
CA GLY A 22 1.76 3.88 27.13
C GLY A 22 1.23 3.52 25.74
N ILE A 23 -0.08 3.67 25.49
CA ILE A 23 -0.70 3.32 24.20
C ILE A 23 -0.54 4.47 23.18
N ALA A 24 -0.73 5.71 23.63
CA ALA A 24 -0.54 6.90 22.79
C ALA A 24 0.91 7.04 22.32
N LYS A 25 1.89 6.68 23.17
CA LYS A 25 3.31 6.70 22.82
C LYS A 25 3.65 5.66 21.73
N ARG A 26 3.08 4.45 21.78
CA ARG A 26 3.23 3.43 20.73
C ARG A 26 2.62 3.81 19.38
N ILE A 27 1.52 4.56 19.38
CA ILE A 27 0.89 5.06 18.15
C ILE A 27 1.71 6.20 17.54
N MET A 28 2.36 7.02 18.37
CA MET A 28 3.17 8.16 17.93
C MET A 28 4.55 7.74 17.41
N ASP A 29 5.15 6.68 17.99
CA ASP A 29 6.44 6.13 17.54
C ASP A 29 6.35 5.54 16.12
N MET A 30 5.21 4.95 15.73
CA MET A 30 5.01 4.42 14.37
C MET A 30 5.01 5.52 13.29
N ARG A 31 4.55 6.72 13.63
CA ARG A 31 4.48 7.87 12.73
C ARG A 31 5.80 8.65 12.66
N LEU A 32 6.64 8.56 13.69
CA LEU A 32 7.95 9.22 13.75
C LEU A 32 9.09 8.36 13.21
N MET A 33 8.92 7.04 13.10
CA MET A 33 9.95 6.14 12.57
C MET A 33 9.98 6.06 11.04
N TYR A 34 8.91 6.48 10.35
CA TYR A 34 8.84 6.53 8.88
C TYR A 34 8.35 7.91 8.38
N PRO A 35 9.21 8.93 8.36
CA PRO A 35 8.87 10.27 7.86
C PRO A 35 8.72 10.31 6.33
N ASN A 36 9.05 9.22 5.63
CA ASN A 36 8.64 9.03 4.25
C ASN A 36 7.30 8.32 4.27
N GLN A 37 6.24 9.12 4.14
CA GLN A 37 4.98 8.63 3.63
C GLN A 37 5.27 7.68 2.46
N PHE A 38 4.91 6.42 2.63
CA PHE A 38 4.98 5.40 1.60
C PHE A 38 4.08 5.91 0.47
N ASP A 39 4.73 6.50 -0.53
CA ASP A 39 4.08 6.96 -1.74
C ASP A 39 4.23 5.80 -2.71
N GLY A 40 3.12 5.14 -3.07
CA GLY A 40 3.11 4.06 -4.05
C GLY A 40 3.53 4.59 -5.41
N ARG A 41 4.84 4.53 -5.67
CA ARG A 41 5.49 5.20 -6.78
C ARG A 41 5.56 4.31 -8.00
N ILE A 42 5.20 4.88 -9.14
CA ILE A 42 5.62 4.41 -10.46
C ILE A 42 6.53 5.50 -11.05
N VAL A 43 7.76 5.58 -10.54
CA VAL A 43 8.75 6.59 -10.99
C VAL A 43 9.17 6.27 -12.41
N GLY A 44 8.96 7.22 -13.33
CA GLY A 44 9.35 7.07 -14.73
C GLY A 44 8.43 6.16 -15.56
N GLY A 45 7.35 5.62 -14.98
CA GLY A 45 6.47 4.73 -15.69
C GLY A 45 5.68 5.41 -16.80
N GLU A 46 5.37 4.65 -17.84
CA GLU A 46 4.59 5.07 -19.00
C GLU A 46 3.11 4.73 -18.78
N GLU A 47 2.23 5.34 -19.57
CA GLU A 47 0.82 4.91 -19.58
C GLU A 47 0.76 3.47 -20.07
N ALA A 48 -0.03 2.63 -19.39
CA ALA A 48 -0.27 1.28 -19.84
C ALA A 48 -1.16 1.30 -21.08
N GLU A 49 -0.92 0.40 -22.03
CA GLU A 49 -1.93 0.14 -23.04
C GLU A 49 -3.20 -0.38 -22.34
N PRO A 50 -4.40 0.08 -22.74
CA PRO A 50 -5.64 -0.37 -22.12
C PRO A 50 -5.72 -1.90 -22.09
N ASN A 51 -5.98 -2.46 -20.91
CA ASN A 51 -6.08 -3.90 -20.64
C ASN A 51 -4.75 -4.69 -20.69
N ALA A 52 -3.59 -4.03 -20.71
CA ALA A 52 -2.29 -4.71 -20.66
C ALA A 52 -2.09 -5.57 -19.39
N PHE A 53 -2.79 -5.23 -18.30
CA PHE A 53 -2.69 -5.90 -17.00
C PHE A 53 -4.06 -6.41 -16.54
N PRO A 54 -4.56 -7.53 -17.11
CA PRO A 54 -5.94 -8.00 -16.88
C PRO A 54 -6.18 -8.50 -15.45
N TYR A 55 -5.12 -8.71 -14.67
CA TYR A 55 -5.17 -9.09 -13.26
C TYR A 55 -5.22 -7.89 -12.30
N GLN A 56 -5.09 -6.67 -12.81
CA GLN A 56 -5.06 -5.46 -12.00
C GLN A 56 -6.46 -5.13 -11.47
N LEU A 57 -6.57 -4.94 -10.17
CA LEU A 57 -7.76 -4.39 -9.53
C LEU A 57 -7.45 -3.05 -8.89
N SER A 58 -8.44 -2.16 -8.96
CA SER A 58 -8.51 -0.97 -8.15
C SER A 58 -9.43 -1.21 -6.95
N LEU A 59 -8.88 -1.19 -5.74
CA LEU A 59 -9.65 -1.23 -4.49
C LEU A 59 -10.17 0.19 -4.17
N ARG A 60 -11.49 0.33 -4.11
CA ARG A 60 -12.19 1.61 -3.96
C ARG A 60 -13.15 1.63 -2.79
N THR A 61 -13.37 2.82 -2.24
CA THR A 61 -14.53 3.07 -1.37
C THR A 61 -15.83 2.91 -2.16
N GLY A 62 -16.91 2.54 -1.47
CA GLY A 62 -18.25 2.54 -2.05
C GLY A 62 -18.96 3.90 -1.90
N GLY A 63 -20.18 3.99 -2.44
CA GLY A 63 -21.03 5.18 -2.32
C GLY A 63 -20.76 6.25 -3.38
N LEU A 64 -21.30 7.45 -3.15
CA LEU A 64 -21.32 8.56 -4.13
C LEU A 64 -19.92 9.14 -4.39
N LEU A 65 -19.05 9.15 -3.38
CA LEU A 65 -17.66 9.63 -3.46
C LEU A 65 -16.69 8.45 -3.48
N SER A 66 -16.87 7.55 -4.45
CA SER A 66 -16.00 6.39 -4.64
C SER A 66 -14.62 6.84 -5.13
N TYR A 67 -13.56 6.49 -4.40
CA TYR A 67 -12.18 6.79 -4.78
C TYR A 67 -11.28 5.56 -4.61
N HIS A 68 -10.24 5.50 -5.44
CA HIS A 68 -9.16 4.51 -5.34
C HIS A 68 -8.28 4.79 -4.14
N PHE A 69 -8.01 3.76 -3.34
CA PHE A 69 -7.10 3.88 -2.20
C PHE A 69 -6.05 2.78 -2.12
N CYS A 70 -6.21 1.67 -2.85
CA CYS A 70 -5.19 0.63 -2.99
C CYS A 70 -5.35 -0.15 -4.30
N GLY A 71 -4.28 -0.83 -4.72
CA GLY A 71 -4.29 -1.89 -5.72
C GLY A 71 -4.61 -3.27 -5.11
N ALA A 72 -5.01 -4.21 -5.96
CA ALA A 72 -5.14 -5.62 -5.62
C ALA A 72 -5.02 -6.49 -6.88
N SER A 73 -4.68 -7.77 -6.72
CA SER A 73 -4.49 -8.76 -7.77
C SER A 73 -5.64 -9.74 -7.84
N ILE A 74 -6.05 -10.16 -9.03
CA ILE A 74 -7.00 -11.28 -9.19
C ILE A 74 -6.25 -12.61 -8.97
N TYR A 75 -6.63 -13.38 -7.96
CA TYR A 75 -6.16 -14.76 -7.76
C TYR A 75 -7.09 -15.77 -8.43
N ASP A 76 -8.40 -15.62 -8.21
CA ASP A 76 -9.44 -16.38 -8.89
C ASP A 76 -10.70 -15.52 -9.06
N GLU A 77 -11.79 -16.11 -9.56
CA GLU A 77 -13.03 -15.39 -9.86
C GLU A 77 -13.66 -14.73 -8.62
N LYS A 78 -13.41 -15.24 -7.41
CA LYS A 78 -14.00 -14.75 -6.15
C LYS A 78 -12.96 -14.28 -5.13
N THR A 79 -11.69 -14.32 -5.46
CA THR A 79 -10.59 -14.06 -4.53
C THR A 79 -9.60 -13.08 -5.14
N ALA A 80 -9.27 -12.05 -4.37
CA ALA A 80 -8.24 -11.08 -4.71
C ALA A 80 -7.19 -10.99 -3.60
N ILE A 81 -5.97 -10.63 -3.96
CA ILE A 81 -4.84 -10.48 -3.05
C ILE A 81 -4.47 -8.99 -2.99
N THR A 82 -4.25 -8.45 -1.81
CA THR A 82 -3.80 -7.07 -1.59
C THR A 82 -2.89 -7.02 -0.37
N ALA A 83 -2.40 -5.84 -0.02
CA ALA A 83 -1.60 -5.65 1.19
C ALA A 83 -2.47 -5.65 2.46
N ALA A 84 -1.93 -6.14 3.57
CA ALA A 84 -2.62 -6.15 4.85
C ALA A 84 -2.94 -4.74 5.38
N HIS A 85 -2.05 -3.78 5.16
CA HIS A 85 -2.31 -2.39 5.57
C HIS A 85 -3.50 -1.77 4.81
N CYS A 86 -3.79 -2.21 3.58
CA CYS A 86 -4.99 -1.81 2.83
C CYS A 86 -6.28 -2.33 3.48
N CYS A 87 -6.20 -3.48 4.17
CA CYS A 87 -7.34 -4.12 4.83
C CYS A 87 -7.56 -3.67 6.28
N ARG A 88 -6.54 -3.18 6.98
CA ARG A 88 -6.59 -2.85 8.42
C ARG A 88 -7.76 -1.93 8.81
N ASN A 89 -8.11 -0.99 7.93
CA ASN A 89 -9.26 -0.10 8.09
C ASN A 89 -10.20 -0.17 6.88
N LEU A 90 -10.41 -1.37 6.33
CA LEU A 90 -11.20 -1.53 5.12
C LEU A 90 -12.63 -1.00 5.31
N PRO A 91 -13.08 -0.04 4.48
CA PRO A 91 -14.45 0.47 4.55
C PRO A 91 -15.48 -0.65 4.32
N LYS A 92 -16.58 -0.66 5.09
CA LYS A 92 -17.65 -1.66 4.95
C LYS A 92 -18.26 -1.73 3.54
N ASN A 93 -18.20 -0.63 2.81
CA ASN A 93 -18.72 -0.52 1.46
C ASN A 93 -17.63 -0.65 0.37
N ALA A 94 -16.42 -1.13 0.73
CA ALA A 94 -15.33 -1.32 -0.20
C ALA A 94 -15.71 -2.24 -1.36
N LYS A 95 -15.15 -1.95 -2.53
CA LYS A 95 -15.33 -2.72 -3.75
C LYS A 95 -14.02 -2.80 -4.52
N VAL A 96 -13.86 -3.86 -5.28
CA VAL A 96 -12.83 -3.95 -6.33
C VAL A 96 -13.44 -3.52 -7.66
N VAL A 97 -12.62 -2.91 -8.50
CA VAL A 97 -12.94 -2.61 -9.89
C VAL A 97 -11.90 -3.31 -10.76
N ALA A 98 -12.35 -4.25 -11.59
CA ALA A 98 -11.53 -5.00 -12.53
C ALA A 98 -11.71 -4.46 -13.96
N GLY A 99 -10.66 -4.55 -14.77
CA GLY A 99 -10.67 -4.08 -16.15
C GLY A 99 -10.94 -2.59 -16.22
N ASP A 100 -10.29 -1.78 -15.38
CA ASP A 100 -10.36 -0.32 -15.43
C ASP A 100 -9.02 0.17 -15.97
N HIS A 101 -9.00 1.17 -16.86
CA HIS A 101 -7.80 1.87 -17.29
C HIS A 101 -7.81 3.30 -16.76
N SER A 102 -8.91 4.02 -16.93
CA SER A 102 -9.06 5.43 -16.52
C SER A 102 -10.11 5.60 -15.42
N GLN A 103 -9.67 6.04 -14.24
CA GLN A 103 -10.55 6.30 -13.09
C GLN A 103 -11.52 7.47 -13.30
N LEU A 104 -11.34 8.27 -14.36
CA LEU A 104 -12.16 9.43 -14.68
C LEU A 104 -13.29 9.13 -15.66
N SER A 105 -13.30 7.94 -16.27
CA SER A 105 -14.28 7.56 -17.29
C SER A 105 -14.91 6.21 -17.00
N LEU A 106 -16.09 5.97 -17.58
CA LEU A 106 -16.67 4.65 -17.67
C LEU A 106 -16.41 4.12 -19.08
N GLU A 107 -15.56 3.12 -19.20
CA GLU A 107 -15.09 2.57 -20.47
C GLU A 107 -15.98 1.41 -20.96
N GLY A 108 -16.85 0.89 -20.08
CA GLY A 108 -17.94 -0.03 -20.41
C GLY A 108 -17.62 -1.51 -20.19
N PHE A 109 -16.38 -1.84 -19.84
CA PHE A 109 -15.92 -3.20 -19.57
C PHE A 109 -15.60 -3.45 -18.08
N GLU A 110 -15.70 -2.43 -17.23
CA GLU A 110 -15.33 -2.52 -15.82
C GLU A 110 -16.30 -3.40 -15.02
N GLN A 111 -15.74 -4.28 -14.19
CA GLN A 111 -16.51 -5.09 -13.26
C GLN A 111 -16.36 -4.55 -11.85
N ARG A 112 -17.46 -4.06 -11.27
CA ARG A 112 -17.48 -3.47 -9.92
C ARG A 112 -18.10 -4.45 -8.94
N ILE A 113 -17.28 -5.05 -8.08
CA ILE A 113 -17.70 -6.10 -7.16
C ILE A 113 -17.40 -5.68 -5.72
N ARG A 114 -18.40 -5.76 -4.84
CA ARG A 114 -18.19 -5.48 -3.41
C ARG A 114 -17.30 -6.54 -2.77
N VAL A 115 -16.51 -6.11 -1.80
CA VAL A 115 -15.79 -7.02 -0.91
C VAL A 115 -16.79 -7.57 0.11
N LYS A 116 -16.91 -8.90 0.18
CA LYS A 116 -17.79 -9.60 1.13
C LYS A 116 -17.13 -9.75 2.49
N SER A 117 -15.87 -10.16 2.49
CA SER A 117 -15.06 -10.36 3.69
C SER A 117 -13.58 -10.32 3.30
N TYR A 118 -12.69 -10.28 4.29
CA TYR A 118 -11.26 -10.33 4.07
C TYR A 118 -10.57 -11.07 5.21
N VAL A 119 -9.35 -11.55 4.94
CA VAL A 119 -8.47 -12.20 5.90
C VAL A 119 -7.11 -11.51 5.83
N ILE A 120 -6.69 -10.89 6.93
CA ILE A 120 -5.34 -10.35 7.08
C ILE A 120 -4.45 -11.47 7.60
N HIS A 121 -3.21 -11.55 7.11
CA HIS A 121 -2.23 -12.51 7.66
C HIS A 121 -2.10 -12.35 9.18
N PRO A 122 -2.19 -13.43 9.97
CA PRO A 122 -2.22 -13.36 11.44
C PRO A 122 -0.96 -12.69 12.02
N ASP A 123 0.18 -12.87 11.36
CA ASP A 123 1.47 -12.31 11.80
C ASP A 123 1.78 -10.92 11.24
N PHE A 124 0.83 -10.28 10.55
CA PHE A 124 1.04 -8.93 10.02
C PHE A 124 1.28 -7.91 11.14
N GLY A 125 2.40 -7.20 11.09
CA GLY A 125 2.72 -6.11 12.00
C GLY A 125 3.21 -6.54 13.38
N THR A 126 3.56 -7.81 13.55
CA THR A 126 4.18 -8.34 14.77
C THR A 126 5.62 -7.86 14.94
N SER A 127 6.31 -7.57 13.84
CA SER A 127 7.67 -7.03 13.81
C SER A 127 7.87 -6.09 12.61
N GLY A 128 7.18 -4.95 12.62
CA GLY A 128 7.26 -3.94 11.55
C GLY A 128 6.15 -4.07 10.51
N VAL A 129 6.49 -4.26 9.24
CA VAL A 129 5.55 -4.46 8.11
C VAL A 129 5.70 -5.86 7.50
N ASN A 130 6.21 -6.80 8.28
CA ASN A 130 6.31 -8.22 7.91
C ASN A 130 4.93 -8.81 7.61
N ASN A 131 4.88 -9.75 6.66
CA ASN A 131 3.65 -10.44 6.24
C ASN A 131 2.51 -9.50 5.84
N ASP A 132 2.81 -8.43 5.08
CA ASP A 132 1.84 -7.44 4.62
C ASP A 132 0.93 -7.97 3.48
N ILE A 133 0.16 -9.02 3.77
CA ILE A 133 -0.73 -9.67 2.81
C ILE A 133 -2.15 -9.83 3.38
N CYS A 134 -3.14 -9.57 2.53
CA CYS A 134 -4.56 -9.73 2.81
C CYS A 134 -5.27 -10.38 1.62
N ILE A 135 -6.16 -11.33 1.95
CA ILE A 135 -7.04 -11.99 0.99
C ILE A 135 -8.42 -11.35 1.07
N LEU A 136 -8.92 -10.85 -0.06
CA LEU A 136 -10.27 -10.33 -0.22
C LEU A 136 -11.16 -11.40 -0.82
N HIS A 137 -12.32 -11.64 -0.22
CA HIS A 137 -13.38 -12.47 -0.79
C HIS A 137 -14.47 -11.58 -1.40
N LEU A 138 -14.81 -11.83 -2.66
CA LEU A 138 -15.76 -11.02 -3.42
C LEU A 138 -17.20 -11.50 -3.25
N GLU A 139 -18.15 -10.56 -3.26
CA GLU A 139 -19.59 -10.89 -3.11
C GLU A 139 -20.14 -11.67 -4.32
N LYS A 140 -19.59 -11.41 -5.51
CA LYS A 140 -19.94 -12.07 -6.78
C LYS A 140 -18.67 -12.48 -7.52
N PRO A 141 -18.71 -13.52 -8.36
CA PRO A 141 -17.57 -13.86 -9.19
C PRO A 141 -17.32 -12.79 -10.25
N LEU A 142 -16.06 -12.48 -10.50
CA LEU A 142 -15.57 -11.82 -11.71
C LEU A 142 -15.85 -12.72 -12.92
N LYS A 143 -16.19 -12.11 -14.04
CA LYS A 143 -16.34 -12.78 -15.33
C LYS A 143 -15.03 -12.66 -16.09
N PHE A 144 -14.27 -13.75 -16.18
CA PHE A 144 -13.00 -13.72 -16.90
C PHE A 144 -13.21 -13.51 -18.40
N ASN A 145 -12.33 -12.69 -18.99
CA ASN A 145 -12.29 -12.36 -20.41
C ASN A 145 -10.89 -11.83 -20.76
N ASP A 146 -10.73 -11.22 -21.93
CA ASP A 146 -9.49 -10.64 -22.43
C ASP A 146 -8.98 -9.44 -21.58
N LYS A 147 -9.81 -8.87 -20.72
CA LYS A 147 -9.53 -7.67 -19.90
C LYS A 147 -9.51 -7.94 -18.39
N VAL A 148 -10.00 -9.11 -17.98
CA VAL A 148 -10.14 -9.54 -16.59
C VAL A 148 -9.69 -11.00 -16.51
N ALA A 149 -8.52 -11.24 -15.94
CA ALA A 149 -7.93 -12.57 -15.83
C ALA A 149 -7.11 -12.68 -14.54
N LYS A 150 -6.91 -13.92 -14.05
CA LYS A 150 -6.06 -14.14 -12.87
C LYS A 150 -4.58 -13.90 -13.18
N ILE A 151 -3.83 -13.51 -12.15
CA ILE A 151 -2.37 -13.52 -12.18
C ILE A 151 -1.85 -14.96 -12.02
N ALA A 152 -0.66 -15.25 -12.56
CA ALA A 152 0.05 -16.47 -12.21
C ALA A 152 0.60 -16.35 -10.78
N MET A 153 0.50 -17.42 -10.01
CA MET A 153 1.15 -17.49 -8.71
C MET A 153 2.48 -18.21 -8.85
N PRO A 154 3.53 -17.74 -8.16
CA PRO A 154 4.78 -18.46 -8.13
C PRO A 154 4.67 -19.73 -7.30
N ASP A 155 5.66 -20.60 -7.49
CA ASP A 155 5.84 -21.74 -6.60
C ASP A 155 6.28 -21.29 -5.21
N GLN A 156 6.04 -22.14 -4.22
CA GLN A 156 6.51 -21.88 -2.86
C GLN A 156 8.04 -21.77 -2.85
N ASP A 157 8.55 -20.75 -2.16
CA ASP A 157 9.99 -20.47 -2.00
C ASP A 157 10.72 -20.20 -3.32
N GLN A 158 9.99 -19.87 -4.40
CA GLN A 158 10.58 -19.45 -5.66
C GLN A 158 11.39 -18.16 -5.47
N GLU A 159 12.65 -18.19 -5.89
CA GLU A 159 13.50 -17.00 -5.96
C GLU A 159 13.34 -16.32 -7.34
N PHE A 160 13.47 -15.00 -7.35
CA PHE A 160 13.31 -14.18 -8.55
C PHE A 160 14.58 -13.39 -8.82
N GLU A 161 14.92 -13.27 -10.10
CA GLU A 161 16.03 -12.47 -10.60
C GLU A 161 15.61 -11.75 -11.90
N GLY A 162 16.34 -10.70 -12.27
CA GLY A 162 16.13 -10.01 -13.55
C GLY A 162 15.07 -8.90 -13.49
N GLU A 163 14.37 -8.69 -14.61
CA GLU A 163 13.36 -7.63 -14.74
C GLU A 163 12.00 -8.10 -14.21
N ALA A 164 11.28 -7.21 -13.54
CA ALA A 164 9.89 -7.36 -13.15
C ALA A 164 9.08 -6.12 -13.59
N VAL A 165 7.76 -6.27 -13.61
CA VAL A 165 6.84 -5.18 -13.99
C VAL A 165 6.01 -4.77 -12.79
N ILE A 166 5.88 -3.45 -12.66
CA ILE A 166 4.98 -2.83 -11.70
C ILE A 166 3.88 -2.06 -12.43
N SER A 167 2.64 -2.16 -11.96
CA SER A 167 1.49 -1.45 -12.54
C SER A 167 0.56 -0.87 -11.48
N GLY A 168 -0.11 0.24 -11.79
CA GLY A 168 -1.07 0.87 -10.89
C GLY A 168 -1.40 2.33 -11.20
N TRP A 169 -2.14 2.96 -10.28
CA TRP A 169 -2.59 4.35 -10.36
C TRP A 169 -1.86 5.26 -9.34
N GLY A 170 -0.72 4.78 -8.84
CA GLY A 170 0.09 5.46 -7.85
C GLY A 170 0.69 6.79 -8.34
N THR A 171 1.48 7.43 -7.47
CA THR A 171 2.14 8.69 -7.79
C THR A 171 3.31 8.46 -8.75
N THR A 172 3.53 9.39 -9.67
CA THR A 172 4.60 9.26 -10.69
C THR A 172 5.96 9.80 -10.23
N TYR A 173 5.98 10.58 -9.15
CA TYR A 173 7.18 11.06 -8.45
C TYR A 173 6.80 11.52 -7.04
N SER A 174 7.80 11.74 -6.17
CA SER A 174 7.57 12.15 -4.78
C SER A 174 6.73 13.43 -4.68
N GLY A 175 5.62 13.38 -3.95
CA GLY A 175 4.71 14.52 -3.79
C GLY A 175 3.81 14.84 -4.99
N ALA A 176 3.84 14.03 -6.06
CA ALA A 176 2.89 14.14 -7.17
C ALA A 176 1.49 13.65 -6.74
N PRO A 177 0.40 14.15 -7.36
CA PRO A 177 -0.89 13.50 -7.24
C PRO A 177 -0.86 12.08 -7.86
N PRO A 178 -1.70 11.14 -7.39
CA PRO A 178 -1.88 9.84 -8.04
C PRO A 178 -2.33 9.98 -9.49
N SER A 179 -1.97 9.00 -10.33
CA SER A 179 -2.40 8.98 -11.72
C SER A 179 -3.87 8.56 -11.87
N PHE A 180 -4.59 9.19 -12.77
CA PHE A 180 -5.95 8.78 -13.10
C PHE A 180 -6.01 7.69 -14.17
N VAL A 181 -4.92 7.47 -14.91
CA VAL A 181 -4.79 6.39 -15.90
C VAL A 181 -3.85 5.32 -15.37
N LEU A 182 -4.05 4.07 -15.79
CA LEU A 182 -3.18 2.97 -15.39
C LEU A 182 -1.79 3.21 -15.98
N ARG A 183 -0.77 3.11 -15.14
CA ARG A 183 0.63 3.23 -15.54
C ARG A 183 1.39 1.97 -15.21
N TRP A 184 2.55 1.82 -15.84
CA TRP A 184 3.46 0.73 -15.53
C TRP A 184 4.92 1.16 -15.68
N ALA A 185 5.83 0.43 -15.04
CA ALA A 185 7.26 0.60 -15.21
C ALA A 185 7.98 -0.76 -15.09
N LYS A 186 9.17 -0.83 -15.67
CA LYS A 186 10.11 -1.92 -15.40
C LYS A 186 10.93 -1.63 -14.17
N VAL A 187 11.21 -2.67 -13.40
CA VAL A 187 12.11 -2.65 -12.25
C VAL A 187 13.00 -3.87 -12.30
N ASN A 188 14.19 -3.79 -11.75
CA ASN A 188 15.08 -4.94 -11.61
C ASN A 188 14.95 -5.50 -10.20
N ILE A 189 14.77 -6.81 -10.09
CA ILE A 189 14.89 -7.51 -8.82
C ILE A 189 16.33 -7.37 -8.32
N VAL A 190 16.44 -6.98 -7.05
CA VAL A 190 17.71 -6.72 -6.37
C VAL A 190 18.00 -7.88 -5.43
N SER A 191 19.27 -8.27 -5.36
CA SER A 191 19.67 -9.38 -4.49
C SER A 191 19.36 -9.07 -3.02
N LYS A 192 19.06 -10.13 -2.25
CA LYS A 192 18.79 -10.00 -0.82
C LYS A 192 19.94 -9.36 -0.06
N ALA A 193 21.19 -9.64 -0.45
CA ALA A 193 22.38 -9.05 0.16
C ALA A 193 22.46 -7.54 -0.07
N GLU A 194 22.22 -7.09 -1.30
CA GLU A 194 22.17 -5.66 -1.62
C GLU A 194 21.03 -4.97 -0.88
N CYS A 195 19.85 -5.61 -0.82
CA CYS A 195 18.72 -5.08 -0.08
C CYS A 195 19.01 -4.97 1.42
N GLN A 196 19.62 -6.00 2.01
CA GLN A 196 20.03 -6.02 3.41
C GLN A 196 21.01 -4.87 3.73
N ASN A 197 21.90 -4.54 2.80
CA ASN A 197 22.84 -3.43 2.99
C ASN A 197 22.15 -2.06 3.06
N ALA A 198 20.99 -1.87 2.41
CA ALA A 198 20.27 -0.60 2.49
C ALA A 198 19.22 -0.54 3.59
N TYR A 199 18.53 -1.65 3.87
CA TYR A 199 17.41 -1.68 4.83
C TYR A 199 17.79 -2.26 6.19
N GLY A 200 18.93 -2.94 6.30
CA GLY A 200 19.41 -3.52 7.55
C GLY A 200 18.37 -4.45 8.18
N SER A 201 18.16 -4.31 9.50
CA SER A 201 17.20 -5.14 10.24
C SER A 201 15.73 -4.87 9.90
N LEU A 202 15.43 -3.96 8.97
CA LEU A 202 14.06 -3.73 8.48
C LEU A 202 13.69 -4.69 7.34
N LEU A 203 14.67 -5.36 6.73
CA LEU A 203 14.41 -6.38 5.73
C LEU A 203 14.04 -7.69 6.41
N ASP A 204 12.87 -8.22 6.07
CA ASP A 204 12.40 -9.54 6.50
C ASP A 204 12.54 -10.55 5.38
N ASP A 205 12.62 -11.83 5.72
CA ASP A 205 12.69 -12.93 4.74
C ASP A 205 11.44 -13.00 3.85
N SER A 206 10.31 -12.43 4.30
CA SER A 206 9.07 -12.33 3.53
C SER A 206 9.07 -11.23 2.47
N MET A 207 10.20 -10.54 2.22
CA MET A 207 10.28 -9.38 1.33
C MET A 207 11.17 -9.63 0.11
N ILE A 208 10.75 -9.08 -1.03
CA ILE A 208 11.55 -9.01 -2.27
C ILE A 208 11.84 -7.53 -2.54
N CYS A 209 13.03 -7.25 -3.04
CA CYS A 209 13.47 -5.90 -3.34
C CYS A 209 13.60 -5.72 -4.84
N ALA A 210 13.19 -4.56 -5.34
CA ALA A 210 13.40 -4.19 -6.72
C ALA A 210 13.70 -2.70 -6.83
N ALA A 211 14.44 -2.31 -7.86
CA ALA A 211 14.85 -0.94 -8.10
C ALA A 211 14.61 -0.54 -9.55
N ALA A 212 14.30 0.74 -9.77
CA ALA A 212 14.19 1.27 -11.12
C ALA A 212 15.57 1.21 -11.84
N PRO A 213 15.61 1.01 -13.17
CA PRO A 213 16.84 1.12 -13.94
C PRO A 213 17.51 2.48 -13.71
N VAL A 214 18.84 2.47 -13.52
CA VAL A 214 19.66 3.63 -13.11
C VAL A 214 19.50 4.85 -14.04
N HIS A 215 19.05 4.66 -15.29
CA HIS A 215 18.92 5.71 -16.30
C HIS A 215 17.55 6.39 -16.39
N GLU A 216 16.52 5.89 -15.70
CA GLU A 216 15.17 6.46 -15.77
C GLU A 216 14.85 7.43 -14.62
N CYS A 217 15.71 7.49 -13.60
CA CYS A 217 15.48 8.36 -12.47
C CYS A 217 16.12 9.75 -12.63
N LYS A 218 15.52 10.61 -13.46
CA LYS A 218 15.93 12.03 -13.60
C LYS A 218 15.87 12.86 -12.30
N THR A 219 15.25 12.33 -11.24
CA THR A 219 15.12 12.97 -9.92
C THR A 219 15.93 12.29 -8.81
N CYS A 220 16.60 11.15 -9.08
CA CYS A 220 17.44 10.49 -8.07
C CYS A 220 18.81 11.15 -7.92
N ASP A 221 19.24 11.94 -8.90
CA ASP A 221 20.57 12.55 -8.95
C ASP A 221 20.77 13.73 -7.97
N LEU A 222 19.73 14.19 -7.27
CA LEU A 222 19.83 15.41 -6.45
C LEU A 222 20.04 15.20 -4.94
N MET A 223 20.26 13.98 -4.46
CA MET A 223 20.51 13.75 -3.03
C MET A 223 21.64 12.75 -2.80
N ASN A 224 22.88 13.24 -2.85
CA ASN A 224 24.09 12.69 -2.22
C ASN A 224 24.26 11.16 -2.26
N GLY A 225 24.86 10.63 -3.33
CA GLY A 225 25.81 9.52 -3.27
C GLY A 225 25.35 8.14 -2.76
N HIS A 226 24.07 7.94 -2.49
CA HIS A 226 23.52 6.64 -2.12
C HIS A 226 22.51 6.23 -3.19
N HIS A 227 22.78 5.12 -3.89
CA HIS A 227 21.81 4.45 -4.75
C HIS A 227 20.58 4.12 -3.92
N LYS A 228 19.56 4.99 -3.93
CA LYS A 228 18.31 4.73 -3.23
C LYS A 228 17.56 3.67 -4.04
N MET A 229 17.60 2.44 -3.54
CA MET A 229 16.60 1.44 -3.89
C MET A 229 15.22 2.06 -3.69
N ASN A 230 14.43 2.05 -4.77
CA ASN A 230 13.06 2.52 -4.70
C ASN A 230 12.28 1.45 -3.95
N HIS A 231 11.80 1.79 -2.75
CA HIS A 231 10.80 0.98 -2.08
C HIS A 231 9.51 1.03 -2.92
N ILE A 232 9.22 -0.05 -3.65
CA ILE A 232 7.96 -0.19 -4.39
C ILE A 232 6.92 -0.60 -3.35
N GLU A 233 6.07 0.34 -2.97
CA GLU A 233 4.96 0.04 -2.08
C GLU A 233 3.92 -0.81 -2.81
N GLN A 234 3.62 -1.99 -2.27
CA GLN A 234 2.56 -2.89 -2.76
C GLN A 234 1.14 -2.30 -2.63
N SER A 235 0.98 -1.11 -2.05
CA SER A 235 -0.34 -0.52 -1.77
C SER A 235 -1.00 0.10 -2.99
N GLN A 236 -0.27 0.76 -3.88
CA GLN A 236 -0.81 1.37 -5.12
C GLN A 236 -0.29 0.68 -6.37
N VAL A 237 0.66 -0.23 -6.20
CA VAL A 237 1.49 -0.79 -7.25
C VAL A 237 1.51 -2.30 -7.10
N GLN A 238 1.10 -3.00 -8.13
CA GLN A 238 1.10 -4.45 -8.16
C GLN A 238 2.36 -4.93 -8.88
N LEU A 239 3.17 -5.71 -8.17
CA LEU A 239 4.30 -6.42 -8.76
C LEU A 239 3.75 -7.69 -9.43
N ALA A 240 3.97 -7.82 -10.72
CA ALA A 240 3.80 -9.09 -11.43
C ALA A 240 5.20 -9.68 -11.63
N LEU A 241 5.40 -10.86 -11.06
CA LEU A 241 6.60 -11.67 -11.18
C LEU A 241 6.34 -12.81 -12.17
#